data_AF-A0A661CHV3-F1
#
_entry.id   AF-A0A661CHV3-F1
#
_cell.length_a   1.000
_cell.length_b   1.000
_cell.length_c   1.000
_cell.angle_alpha   90.00
_cell.angle_beta   90.00
_cell.angle_gamma   90.00
#
_symmetry.space_group_name_H-M   'P 1'
#
loop_
_entity.id
_entity.type
_entity.pdbx_description
1 polymer ?
#
loop_
_entity_poly.entity_id
_entity_poly.type
_entity_poly.pdbx_seq_one_letter_code
_entity_poly.pdbx_strand_id
1 'polypeptide(L)'
;MKKIIKTALIWAVMLLPIAAIAMPLAYVEGVHYKPTAKRLATSDKDIVEVVEMFSYSCPHCFRFEPQVMEWKKTLPENVKFVQVPAIFRDSWLQLAKVYYTAEKMGELEKLQPLIFNAIHVDKRRLQTEDQLLDFVAEQGIDREVFAKEMKSMSVTRKVKEALL
;
A
#
# COMPACT_ATOMS: atom_id res chain seq x y z
N MET A 1 -45.30 0.44 -46.22
CA MET A 1 -45.41 1.10 -44.89
C MET A 1 -44.81 0.26 -43.76
N LYS A 2 -45.28 -0.97 -43.50
CA LYS A 2 -44.76 -1.83 -42.39
C LYS A 2 -43.23 -2.12 -42.44
N LYS A 3 -42.64 -2.25 -43.64
CA LYS A 3 -41.18 -2.44 -43.81
C LYS A 3 -40.38 -1.18 -43.46
N ILE A 4 -40.88 0.01 -43.82
CA ILE A 4 -40.25 1.31 -43.54
C ILE A 4 -40.32 1.63 -42.04
N ILE A 5 -41.43 1.27 -41.39
CA ILE A 5 -41.59 1.39 -39.93
C ILE A 5 -40.63 0.45 -39.19
N LYS A 6 -40.42 -0.79 -39.69
CA LYS A 6 -39.45 -1.73 -39.11
C LYS A 6 -38.01 -1.29 -39.28
N THR A 7 -37.62 -0.75 -40.44
CA THR A 7 -36.26 -0.21 -40.61
C THR A 7 -36.04 1.04 -39.76
N ALA A 8 -37.01 1.96 -39.68
CA ALA A 8 -36.90 3.12 -38.80
C ALA A 8 -36.75 2.72 -37.32
N LEU A 9 -37.45 1.67 -36.87
CA LEU A 9 -37.35 1.15 -35.50
C LEU A 9 -35.97 0.51 -35.23
N ILE A 10 -35.40 -0.21 -36.20
CA ILE A 10 -34.06 -0.82 -36.09
C ILE A 10 -32.97 0.26 -36.03
N TRP A 11 -33.10 1.33 -36.82
CA TRP A 11 -32.18 2.48 -36.78
C TRP A 11 -32.30 3.28 -35.47
N ALA A 12 -33.50 3.42 -34.91
CA ALA A 12 -33.71 4.07 -33.61
C ALA A 12 -33.09 3.27 -32.45
N VAL A 13 -33.15 1.93 -32.50
CA VAL A 13 -32.53 1.06 -31.47
C VAL A 13 -31.00 1.02 -31.58
N MET A 14 -30.42 1.16 -32.79
CA MET A 14 -28.97 1.26 -32.97
C MET A 14 -28.37 2.58 -32.46
N LEU A 15 -29.17 3.63 -32.30
CA LEU A 15 -28.71 4.93 -31.77
C LEU A 15 -28.79 5.02 -30.23
N LEU A 16 -29.32 4.00 -29.54
CA LEU A 16 -29.45 4.01 -28.08
C LEU A 16 -28.15 3.82 -27.25
N PRO A 17 -27.00 3.29 -27.74
CA PRO A 17 -25.86 3.02 -26.84
C PRO A 17 -24.91 4.21 -26.63
N ILE A 18 -25.18 5.42 -27.14
CA ILE A 18 -24.23 6.55 -27.08
C ILE A 18 -24.36 7.39 -25.79
N ALA A 19 -25.37 7.15 -24.94
CA ALA A 19 -25.59 7.96 -23.73
C ALA A 19 -24.84 7.46 -22.47
N ALA A 20 -24.04 6.40 -22.56
CA ALA A 20 -23.15 5.99 -21.47
C ALA A 20 -21.82 6.76 -21.53
N ILE A 21 -21.89 8.09 -21.46
CA ILE A 21 -20.70 8.88 -21.15
C ILE A 21 -20.43 8.61 -19.68
N ALA A 22 -19.47 7.73 -19.38
CA ALA A 22 -18.90 7.61 -18.05
C ALA A 22 -18.39 9.00 -17.66
N MET A 23 -19.15 9.74 -16.84
CA MET A 23 -18.62 10.96 -16.25
C MET A 23 -17.37 10.54 -15.47
N PRO A 24 -16.20 11.16 -15.72
CA PRO A 24 -15.05 10.91 -14.88
C PRO A 24 -15.48 11.20 -13.44
N LEU A 25 -15.22 10.26 -12.53
CA LEU A 25 -15.42 10.46 -11.10
C LEU A 25 -14.71 11.75 -10.71
N ALA A 26 -15.48 12.83 -10.53
CA ALA A 26 -14.94 14.10 -10.12
C ALA A 26 -14.66 14.01 -8.62
N TYR A 27 -13.37 13.89 -8.26
CA TYR A 27 -12.96 13.93 -6.86
C TYR A 27 -13.19 15.33 -6.30
N VAL A 28 -14.12 15.43 -5.36
CA VAL A 28 -14.45 16.68 -4.66
C VAL A 28 -13.52 16.88 -3.44
N GLU A 29 -12.84 18.02 -3.40
CA GLU A 29 -12.07 18.47 -2.23
C GLU A 29 -12.94 18.58 -0.97
N GLY A 30 -12.42 18.16 0.17
CA GLY A 30 -13.15 18.15 1.44
C GLY A 30 -14.07 16.94 1.62
N VAL A 31 -14.39 16.22 0.55
CA VAL A 31 -15.16 14.96 0.57
C VAL A 31 -14.25 13.76 0.37
N HIS A 32 -13.48 13.72 -0.73
CA HIS A 32 -12.66 12.56 -1.08
C HIS A 32 -11.19 12.74 -0.69
N TYR A 33 -10.69 13.98 -0.68
CA TYR A 33 -9.32 14.30 -0.29
C TYR A 33 -9.26 15.65 0.40
N LYS A 34 -8.16 15.91 1.11
CA LYS A 34 -7.83 17.22 1.65
C LYS A 34 -6.40 17.58 1.23
N PRO A 35 -6.15 18.77 0.68
CA PRO A 35 -4.79 19.20 0.41
C PRO A 35 -4.02 19.33 1.72
N THR A 36 -2.73 19.01 1.69
CA THR A 36 -1.84 19.29 2.80
C THR A 36 -1.66 20.81 2.94
N ALA A 37 -1.48 21.30 4.18
CA ALA A 37 -1.32 22.73 4.43
C ALA A 37 -0.08 23.33 3.73
N LYS A 38 0.94 22.50 3.49
CA LYS A 38 2.13 22.81 2.70
C LYS A 38 2.42 21.66 1.77
N ARG A 39 3.03 21.95 0.62
CA ARG A 39 3.55 20.90 -0.27
C ARG A 39 4.61 20.11 0.49
N LEU A 40 4.41 18.80 0.60
CA LEU A 40 5.40 17.91 1.18
C LEU A 40 6.61 17.83 0.24
N ALA A 41 7.80 17.69 0.80
CA ALA A 41 9.01 17.51 0.01
C ALA A 41 8.92 16.17 -0.74
N THR A 42 9.12 16.21 -2.05
CA THR A 42 9.27 15.01 -2.88
C THR A 42 10.73 14.86 -3.27
N SER A 43 11.18 13.62 -3.48
CA SER A 43 12.57 13.35 -3.87
C SER A 43 12.89 13.79 -5.30
N ASP A 44 11.86 13.92 -6.13
CA ASP A 44 11.93 14.37 -7.52
C ASP A 44 10.67 15.22 -7.84
N LYS A 45 10.82 16.27 -8.66
CA LYS A 45 9.71 17.14 -9.06
C LYS A 45 8.90 16.56 -10.23
N ASP A 46 9.51 15.68 -11.01
CA ASP A 46 8.90 15.05 -12.19
C ASP A 46 8.20 13.74 -11.84
N ILE A 47 8.39 13.25 -10.61
CA ILE A 47 7.75 12.04 -10.09
C ILE A 47 6.58 12.39 -9.18
N VAL A 48 5.45 11.73 -9.40
CA VAL A 48 4.32 11.74 -8.48
C VAL A 48 4.56 10.69 -7.40
N GLU A 49 4.77 11.11 -6.17
CA GLU A 49 4.90 10.21 -5.03
C GLU A 49 3.52 9.91 -4.43
N VAL A 50 3.18 8.63 -4.34
CA VAL A 50 2.00 8.14 -3.60
C VAL A 50 2.49 7.41 -2.37
N VAL A 51 2.14 7.94 -1.20
CA VAL A 51 2.55 7.37 0.09
C VAL A 51 1.36 6.71 0.76
N GLU A 52 1.49 5.44 1.11
CA GLU A 52 0.57 4.77 2.02
C GLU A 52 1.17 4.73 3.42
N MET A 53 0.48 5.32 4.38
CA MET A 53 0.79 5.12 5.80
C MET A 53 0.05 3.88 6.30
N PHE A 54 0.78 2.86 6.75
CA PHE A 54 0.19 1.58 7.12
C PHE A 54 0.80 1.01 8.42
N SER A 55 0.22 -0.07 8.94
CA SER A 55 0.87 -0.86 9.99
C SER A 55 0.48 -2.32 9.84
N TYR A 56 1.41 -3.24 10.13
CA TYR A 56 1.12 -4.67 10.18
C TYR A 56 0.09 -5.05 11.25
N SER A 57 -0.17 -4.17 12.24
CA SER A 57 -1.22 -4.37 13.24
C SER A 57 -2.58 -3.78 12.85
N CYS A 58 -2.67 -3.10 11.72
CA CYS A 58 -3.88 -2.38 11.30
C CYS A 58 -4.78 -3.29 10.44
N PRO A 59 -5.98 -3.66 10.93
CA PRO A 59 -6.86 -4.59 10.21
C PRO A 59 -7.45 -4.02 8.90
N HIS A 60 -7.50 -2.69 8.77
CA HIS A 60 -7.90 -2.04 7.52
C HIS A 60 -6.78 -2.13 6.47
N CYS A 61 -5.55 -1.92 6.91
CA CYS A 61 -4.35 -2.02 6.09
C CYS A 61 -4.20 -3.45 5.54
N PHE A 62 -4.34 -4.46 6.41
CA PHE A 62 -4.34 -5.87 5.98
C PHE A 62 -5.39 -6.19 4.91
N ARG A 63 -6.62 -5.71 5.07
CA ARG A 63 -7.69 -5.95 4.08
C ARG A 63 -7.47 -5.21 2.77
N PHE A 64 -6.80 -4.06 2.81
CA PHE A 64 -6.56 -3.22 1.64
C PHE A 64 -5.31 -3.66 0.85
N GLU A 65 -4.34 -4.28 1.52
CA GLU A 65 -3.05 -4.70 0.96
C GLU A 65 -3.16 -5.45 -0.39
N PRO A 66 -4.04 -6.45 -0.60
CA PRO A 66 -4.13 -7.12 -1.89
C PRO A 66 -4.53 -6.18 -3.03
N GLN A 67 -5.41 -5.21 -2.75
CA GLN A 67 -5.87 -4.22 -3.74
C GLN A 67 -4.78 -3.21 -4.05
N VAL A 68 -4.05 -2.75 -3.04
CA VAL A 68 -2.89 -1.85 -3.20
C VAL A 68 -1.80 -2.50 -4.03
N MET A 69 -1.46 -3.76 -3.72
CA MET A 69 -0.40 -4.48 -4.43
C MET A 69 -0.77 -4.81 -5.87
N GLU A 70 -2.05 -5.01 -6.19
CA GLU A 70 -2.51 -5.14 -7.56
C GLU A 70 -2.46 -3.79 -8.30
N TRP A 71 -2.96 -2.72 -7.68
CA TRP A 71 -2.89 -1.38 -8.25
C TRP A 71 -1.44 -0.92 -8.48
N LYS A 72 -0.51 -1.25 -7.58
CA LYS A 72 0.92 -0.95 -7.71
C LYS A 72 1.52 -1.46 -9.03
N LYS A 73 1.04 -2.59 -9.55
CA LYS A 73 1.50 -3.17 -10.82
C LYS A 73 1.04 -2.37 -12.05
N THR A 74 0.04 -1.51 -11.88
CA THR A 74 -0.54 -0.68 -12.95
C THR A 74 0.08 0.73 -13.03
N LEU A 75 1.03 1.03 -12.14
CA LEU A 75 1.60 2.37 -12.04
C LEU A 75 2.42 2.74 -13.29
N PRO A 76 2.25 3.95 -13.83
CA PRO A 76 3.11 4.45 -14.89
C PRO A 76 4.50 4.80 -14.34
N GLU A 77 5.48 4.95 -15.23
CA GLU A 77 6.89 5.19 -14.87
C GLU A 77 7.11 6.46 -14.04
N ASN A 78 6.24 7.47 -14.19
CA ASN A 78 6.33 8.72 -13.46
C ASN A 78 5.64 8.71 -12.09
N VAL A 79 5.17 7.54 -11.61
CA VAL A 79 4.56 7.39 -10.29
C VAL A 79 5.38 6.46 -9.43
N LYS A 80 5.77 6.94 -8.25
CA LYS A 80 6.47 6.16 -7.25
C LYS A 80 5.56 5.89 -6.06
N PHE A 81 5.25 4.63 -5.83
CA PHE A 81 4.52 4.20 -4.64
C PHE A 81 5.49 3.81 -3.52
N VAL A 82 5.25 4.34 -2.32
CA VAL A 82 6.05 4.08 -1.12
C VAL A 82 5.12 3.77 0.04
N GLN A 83 5.39 2.67 0.74
CA GLN A 83 4.73 2.39 2.01
C GLN A 83 5.60 2.90 3.17
N VAL A 84 4.97 3.57 4.12
CA VAL A 84 5.61 4.13 5.31
C VAL A 84 4.88 3.57 6.53
N PRO A 85 5.55 2.81 7.41
CA PRO A 85 4.93 2.34 8.64
C PRO A 85 4.52 3.53 9.52
N ALA A 86 3.23 3.65 9.82
CA ALA A 86 2.71 4.52 10.85
C ALA A 86 3.07 3.97 12.23
N ILE A 87 3.69 4.79 13.09
CA ILE A 87 4.17 4.38 14.41
C ILE A 87 3.39 5.15 15.48
N PHE A 88 2.27 4.59 15.95
CA PHE A 88 1.43 5.22 16.98
C PHE A 88 1.63 4.65 18.39
N ARG A 89 2.38 3.54 18.52
CA ARG A 89 2.65 2.82 19.78
C ARG A 89 4.00 2.12 19.70
N ASP A 90 4.62 1.80 20.84
CA ASP A 90 5.93 1.13 20.89
C ASP A 90 5.95 -0.23 20.20
N SER A 91 4.88 -1.02 20.30
CA SER A 91 4.77 -2.29 19.56
C SER A 91 4.79 -2.10 18.03
N TRP A 92 4.32 -0.95 17.53
CA TRP A 92 4.33 -0.63 16.10
C TRP A 92 5.71 -0.15 15.65
N LEU A 93 6.53 0.38 16.56
CA LEU A 93 7.93 0.71 16.29
C LEU A 93 8.72 -0.55 15.89
N GLN A 94 8.49 -1.67 16.58
CA GLN A 94 9.18 -2.92 16.25
C GLN A 94 8.74 -3.46 14.88
N LEU A 95 7.44 -3.36 14.56
CA LEU A 95 6.92 -3.69 13.23
C LEU A 95 7.52 -2.80 12.12
N ALA A 96 7.70 -1.50 12.39
CA ALA A 96 8.33 -0.58 11.46
C ALA A 96 9.81 -0.93 11.22
N LYS A 97 10.56 -1.30 12.27
CA LYS A 97 11.94 -1.78 12.12
C LYS A 97 12.00 -3.02 11.23
N VAL A 98 11.11 -3.99 11.46
CA VAL A 98 11.06 -5.21 10.63
C VAL A 98 10.75 -4.88 9.17
N TYR A 99 9.81 -3.98 8.89
CA TYR A 99 9.53 -3.51 7.53
C TYR A 99 10.79 -2.95 6.85
N TYR A 100 11.46 -1.99 7.48
CA TYR A 100 12.64 -1.35 6.89
C TYR A 100 13.86 -2.29 6.80
N THR A 101 13.99 -3.26 7.70
CA THR A 101 15.01 -4.31 7.58
C THR A 101 14.71 -5.25 6.42
N ALA A 102 13.47 -5.72 6.29
CA ALA A 102 13.06 -6.57 5.18
C ALA A 102 13.26 -5.86 3.83
N GLU A 103 12.92 -4.56 3.75
CA GLU A 103 13.20 -3.72 2.59
C GLU A 103 14.69 -3.64 2.29
N LYS A 104 15.53 -3.38 3.30
CA LYS A 104 16.99 -3.30 3.14
C LYS A 104 17.60 -4.63 2.65
N MET A 105 17.09 -5.74 3.17
CA MET A 105 17.61 -7.08 2.86
C MET A 105 17.02 -7.66 1.56
N GLY A 106 16.09 -6.97 0.91
CA GLY A 106 15.40 -7.49 -0.28
C GLY A 106 14.37 -8.59 0.03
N GLU A 107 13.98 -8.75 1.29
CA GLU A 107 13.06 -9.78 1.78
C GLU A 107 11.62 -9.26 1.94
N LEU A 108 11.36 -8.00 1.61
CA LEU A 108 10.07 -7.35 1.86
C LEU A 108 8.90 -8.04 1.16
N GLU A 109 9.05 -8.39 -0.13
CA GLU A 109 7.99 -9.03 -0.90
C GLU A 109 7.58 -10.39 -0.33
N LYS A 110 8.52 -11.09 0.31
CA LYS A 110 8.29 -12.35 1.00
C LYS A 110 7.68 -12.14 2.38
N LEU A 111 8.29 -11.28 3.21
CA LEU A 111 7.92 -11.13 4.62
C LEU A 111 6.61 -10.38 4.83
N GLN A 112 6.33 -9.37 4.02
CA GLN A 112 5.15 -8.51 4.16
C GLN A 112 3.82 -9.29 4.25
N PRO A 113 3.47 -10.14 3.27
CA PRO A 113 2.23 -10.93 3.35
C PRO A 113 2.25 -11.94 4.51
N LEU A 114 3.41 -12.49 4.86
CA LEU A 114 3.55 -13.46 5.95
C LEU A 114 3.30 -12.81 7.32
N ILE A 115 3.87 -11.63 7.58
CA ILE A 115 3.67 -10.90 8.83
C ILE A 115 2.21 -10.47 8.97
N PHE A 116 1.61 -9.96 7.89
CA PHE A 116 0.19 -9.60 7.88
C PHE A 116 -0.71 -10.79 8.22
N ASN A 117 -0.50 -11.94 7.58
CA ASN A 117 -1.27 -13.16 7.85
C ASN A 117 -1.03 -13.68 9.27
N ALA A 118 0.22 -13.69 9.74
CA ALA A 118 0.56 -14.12 11.09
C ALA A 118 -0.22 -13.33 12.16
N ILE A 119 -0.37 -12.01 11.98
CA ILE A 119 -1.08 -11.14 12.91
C ILE A 119 -2.60 -11.27 12.75
N HIS A 120 -3.12 -11.17 11.52
CA HIS A 120 -4.55 -11.01 11.29
C HIS A 120 -5.31 -12.31 11.08
N VAL A 121 -4.67 -13.35 10.55
CA VAL A 121 -5.26 -14.68 10.33
C VAL A 121 -4.90 -15.59 11.50
N ASP A 122 -3.61 -15.79 11.74
CA ASP A 122 -3.11 -16.77 12.74
C ASP A 122 -3.17 -16.24 14.18
N LYS A 123 -3.51 -14.95 14.35
CA LYS A 123 -3.62 -14.27 15.66
C LYS A 123 -2.34 -14.35 16.50
N ARG A 124 -1.18 -14.46 15.86
CA ARG A 124 0.11 -14.45 16.56
C ARG A 124 0.36 -13.09 17.19
N ARG A 125 0.88 -13.11 18.41
CA ARG A 125 1.33 -11.92 19.11
C ARG A 125 2.76 -11.61 18.69
N LEU A 126 2.92 -10.71 17.73
CA LEU A 126 4.22 -10.23 17.24
C LEU A 126 4.44 -8.78 17.69
N GLN A 127 4.67 -8.58 18.99
CA GLN A 127 4.70 -7.26 19.62
C GLN A 127 6.10 -6.85 20.11
N THR A 128 7.00 -7.82 20.32
CA THR A 128 8.37 -7.60 20.80
C THR A 128 9.39 -7.88 19.70
N GLU A 129 10.60 -7.34 19.86
CA GLU A 129 11.72 -7.60 18.94
C GLU A 129 12.00 -9.11 18.84
N ASP A 130 12.09 -9.83 19.96
CA ASP A 130 12.35 -11.27 19.95
C ASP A 130 11.27 -12.08 19.23
N GLN A 131 9.99 -11.79 19.47
CA GLN A 131 8.88 -12.49 18.78
C GLN A 131 8.95 -12.30 17.26
N LEU A 132 9.33 -11.10 16.82
CA LEU A 132 9.47 -10.78 15.40
C LEU A 132 10.71 -11.44 14.79
N LEU A 133 11.83 -11.47 15.52
CA LEU A 133 13.04 -12.15 15.08
C LEU A 133 12.84 -13.66 14.96
N ASP A 134 12.15 -14.28 15.92
CA ASP A 134 11.83 -15.71 15.87
C ASP A 134 10.90 -16.01 14.69
N PHE A 135 9.88 -15.15 14.45
CA PHE A 135 9.01 -15.27 13.28
C PHE A 135 9.78 -15.19 11.95
N VAL A 136 10.71 -14.24 11.84
CA VAL A 136 11.56 -14.08 10.66
C VAL A 136 12.45 -15.30 10.45
N ALA A 137 13.00 -15.87 11.54
CA ALA A 137 13.80 -17.09 11.50
C ALA A 137 13.01 -18.30 11.00
N GLU A 138 11.74 -18.45 11.40
CA GLU A 138 10.84 -19.48 10.88
C GLU A 138 10.64 -19.38 9.35
N GLN A 139 10.89 -18.22 8.73
CA GLN A 139 10.81 -18.04 7.28
C GLN A 139 12.14 -18.35 6.56
N GLY A 140 13.14 -18.88 7.28
CA GLY A 140 14.45 -19.24 6.73
C GLY A 140 15.42 -18.07 6.59
N ILE A 141 15.19 -16.97 7.31
CA ILE A 141 16.10 -15.82 7.34
C ILE A 141 16.93 -15.89 8.64
N ASP A 142 18.24 -15.71 8.54
CA ASP A 142 19.12 -15.79 9.72
C ASP A 142 18.77 -14.73 10.78
N ARG A 143 18.48 -15.19 12.00
CA ARG A 143 17.96 -14.36 13.10
C ARG A 143 18.97 -13.29 13.51
N GLU A 144 20.23 -13.69 13.66
CA GLU A 144 21.33 -12.82 14.11
C GLU A 144 21.68 -11.76 13.06
N VAL A 145 21.72 -12.16 11.78
CA VAL A 145 21.91 -11.24 10.65
C VAL A 145 20.76 -10.24 10.59
N PHE A 146 19.52 -10.68 10.68
CA PHE A 146 18.36 -9.78 10.64
C PHE A 146 18.36 -8.82 11.83
N ALA A 147 18.64 -9.32 13.05
CA ALA A 147 18.74 -8.51 14.26
C ALA A 147 19.85 -7.45 14.16
N LYS A 148 20.98 -7.79 13.54
CA LYS A 148 22.07 -6.85 13.26
C LYS A 148 21.62 -5.77 12.27
N GLU A 149 20.93 -6.15 11.20
CA GLU A 149 20.45 -5.19 10.19
C GLU A 149 19.35 -4.27 10.74
N MET A 150 18.48 -4.76 11.63
CA MET A 150 17.51 -3.94 12.38
C MET A 150 18.15 -2.81 13.18
N LYS A 151 19.41 -2.99 13.63
CA LYS A 151 20.17 -1.99 14.39
C LYS A 151 21.05 -1.11 13.51
N SER A 152 21.03 -1.31 12.20
CA SER A 152 21.85 -0.53 11.27
C SER A 152 21.43 0.94 11.23
N MET A 153 22.40 1.81 10.92
CA MET A 153 22.17 3.25 10.76
C MET A 153 21.10 3.56 9.71
N SER A 154 21.07 2.80 8.61
CA SER A 154 20.09 2.97 7.54
C SER A 154 18.66 2.71 8.02
N VAL A 155 18.44 1.64 8.79
CA VAL A 155 17.11 1.30 9.34
C VAL A 155 16.71 2.31 10.40
N THR A 156 17.62 2.65 11.32
CA THR A 156 17.38 3.64 12.37
C THR A 156 16.97 5.00 11.80
N ARG A 157 17.61 5.43 10.70
CA ARG A 157 17.26 6.68 10.02
C ARG A 157 15.85 6.63 9.42
N LYS A 158 15.50 5.58 8.66
CA LYS A 158 14.17 5.46 8.06
C LYS A 158 13.06 5.41 9.11
N VAL A 159 13.28 4.68 10.20
CA VAL A 159 12.34 4.64 11.34
C VAL A 159 12.16 6.04 11.96
N LYS A 160 13.26 6.80 12.12
CA LYS A 160 13.19 8.17 12.62
C LYS A 160 12.45 9.10 11.68
N GLU A 161 12.66 8.98 10.36
CA GLU A 161 11.94 9.74 9.35
C GLU A 161 10.43 9.42 9.37
N ALA A 162 10.03 8.18 9.65
CA ALA A 162 8.63 7.76 9.77
C ALA A 162 7.91 8.23 11.05
N LEU A 163 8.66 8.71 12.06
CA LEU A 163 8.10 9.25 13.31
C LEU A 163 7.74 10.75 13.21
N LEU A 164 8.22 11.44 12.16
CA LEU A 164 8.04 12.88 11.95
C LEU A 164 6.77 13.18 11.16
#